data_AF-A0A8B8ILB1-F1
#
_entry.id   AF-A0A8B8ILB1-F1
#
_cell.length_a   1.000
_cell.length_b   1.000
_cell.length_c   1.000
_cell.angle_alpha   90.00
_cell.angle_beta   90.00
_cell.angle_gamma   90.00
#
_symmetry.space_group_name_H-M   'P 1'
#
loop_
_entity.id
_entity.type
_entity.pdbx_description
1 polymer ?
#
loop_
_entity_poly.entity_id
_entity_poly.type
_entity_poly.pdbx_seq_one_letter_code
_entity_poly.pdbx_strand_id
1 'polypeptide(L)'
;MIKLYSLFFISILLRSLKCETTDATETETLLETYKNYINASHDLDKSDRNIMKTWTADFQIQLVNITTHYRLEMTRHKEHSFMSIKTNSKWNECVNFHRSEIDAAEKSYYIDESKCLKVANAEEAKKRHAVYQMEKEIRKWRKSYKYLLKQCNSNNPGDENAAGICLVEYMQKDNYHITFQRLILLKLESMSDLYSQILASLQDCETCLKKTLFNYINEVRTIMDNLNRCYKRKI
;
A
#
# COMPACT_ATOMS: atom_id res chain seq x y z
N MET A 1 -28.46 32.96 7.34
CA MET A 1 -27.61 32.75 8.52
C MET A 1 -26.14 32.77 8.09
N ILE A 2 -25.70 33.88 7.49
CA ILE A 2 -24.35 34.09 6.93
C ILE A 2 -23.91 35.47 7.42
N LYS A 3 -23.54 35.62 8.70
CA LYS A 3 -23.05 36.92 9.22
C LYS A 3 -22.00 36.84 10.34
N LEU A 4 -21.55 35.66 10.77
CA LEU A 4 -20.52 35.56 11.82
C LEU A 4 -19.12 35.18 11.30
N TYR A 5 -19.02 34.45 10.19
CA TYR A 5 -17.73 33.94 9.69
C TYR A 5 -16.89 34.98 8.92
N SER A 6 -17.51 36.01 8.33
CA SER A 6 -16.77 37.04 7.57
C SER A 6 -16.08 38.08 8.47
N LEU A 7 -16.51 38.25 9.72
CA LEU A 7 -15.89 39.22 10.63
C LEU A 7 -14.60 38.68 11.28
N PHE A 8 -14.47 37.36 11.39
CA PHE A 8 -13.26 36.72 11.94
C PHE A 8 -12.08 36.71 10.92
N PHE A 9 -12.38 36.71 9.63
CA PHE A 9 -11.36 36.73 8.57
C PHE A 9 -10.77 38.13 8.31
N ILE A 10 -11.53 39.19 8.59
CA ILE A 10 -11.10 40.59 8.34
C ILE A 10 -10.18 41.09 9.46
N SER A 11 -10.38 40.64 10.71
CA SER A 11 -9.50 40.98 11.84
C SER A 11 -8.10 40.34 11.74
N ILE A 12 -7.95 39.27 10.95
CA ILE A 12 -6.65 38.62 10.69
C ILE A 12 -5.85 39.39 9.61
N LEU A 13 -6.52 40.07 8.67
CA LEU A 13 -5.87 40.79 7.56
C LEU A 13 -5.39 42.20 7.92
N LEU A 14 -5.97 42.83 8.96
CA LEU A 14 -5.67 44.21 9.36
C LEU A 14 -4.46 44.40 10.30
N ARG A 15 -3.79 43.31 10.74
CA ARG A 15 -2.54 43.41 11.54
C ARG A 15 -1.27 43.68 10.73
N SER A 16 -1.36 43.84 9.42
CA SER A 16 -0.21 43.97 8.51
C SER A 16 0.39 45.38 8.40
N LEU A 17 -0.03 46.33 9.25
CA LEU A 17 0.50 47.70 9.26
C LEU A 17 0.81 48.15 10.69
N LYS A 18 1.79 47.52 11.32
CA LYS A 18 2.62 48.08 12.38
C LYS A 18 3.92 47.28 12.46
N CYS A 19 5.05 47.98 12.44
CA CYS A 19 6.33 47.44 12.90
C CYS A 19 6.15 47.15 14.41
N GLU A 20 5.72 45.94 14.75
CA GLU A 20 5.60 45.47 16.12
C GLU A 20 6.66 44.39 16.30
N THR A 21 7.61 44.67 17.19
CA THR A 21 8.49 43.68 17.79
C THR A 21 7.66 42.47 18.20
N THR A 22 7.95 41.32 17.62
CA THR A 22 7.27 40.05 17.93
C THR A 22 7.29 39.87 19.44
N ASP A 23 6.12 39.87 20.07
CA ASP A 23 5.99 39.79 21.52
C ASP A 23 6.67 38.48 21.98
N ALA A 24 7.42 38.49 23.08
CA ALA A 24 8.22 37.34 23.50
C ALA A 24 7.37 36.06 23.67
N THR A 25 6.11 36.23 24.08
CA THR A 25 5.07 35.20 24.19
C THR A 25 4.60 34.63 22.85
N GLU A 26 4.54 35.43 21.79
CA GLU A 26 4.21 34.96 20.44
C GLU A 26 5.36 34.14 19.85
N THR A 27 6.59 34.57 20.10
CA THR A 27 7.80 33.84 19.65
C THR A 27 7.88 32.46 20.31
N GLU A 28 7.69 32.39 21.63
CA GLU A 28 7.73 31.12 22.38
C GLU A 28 6.65 30.12 21.91
N THR A 29 5.42 30.60 21.70
CA THR A 29 4.31 29.76 21.22
C THR A 29 4.54 29.21 19.80
N LEU A 30 5.13 30.01 18.90
CA LEU A 30 5.49 29.57 17.55
C LEU A 30 6.62 28.53 17.58
N LEU A 31 7.66 28.75 18.39
CA LEU A 31 8.77 27.81 18.56
C LEU A 31 8.28 26.45 19.07
N GLU A 32 7.39 26.46 20.07
CA GLU A 32 6.80 25.24 20.62
C GLU A 32 5.93 24.53 19.57
N THR A 33 5.18 25.29 18.76
CA THR A 33 4.38 24.74 17.65
C THR A 33 5.28 24.02 16.63
N TYR A 34 6.40 24.62 16.22
CA TYR A 34 7.33 24.01 15.27
C TYR A 34 7.97 22.74 15.84
N LYS A 35 8.38 22.77 17.11
CA LYS A 35 8.92 21.60 17.81
C LYS A 35 7.92 20.45 17.87
N ASN A 36 6.65 20.77 18.16
CA ASN A 36 5.57 19.79 18.18
C ASN A 36 5.32 19.18 16.80
N TYR A 37 5.34 19.96 15.72
CA TYR A 37 5.25 19.39 14.37
C TYR A 37 6.42 18.46 14.03
N ILE A 38 7.64 18.82 14.40
CA ILE A 38 8.81 17.95 14.20
C ILE A 38 8.64 16.63 14.96
N ASN A 39 8.28 16.69 16.24
CA ASN A 39 8.09 15.50 17.08
C ASN A 39 6.96 14.61 16.56
N ALA A 40 5.79 15.19 16.30
CA ALA A 40 4.63 14.48 15.76
C ALA A 40 4.97 13.80 14.41
N SER A 41 5.76 14.44 13.56
CA SER A 41 6.18 13.83 12.30
C SER A 41 7.14 12.65 12.47
N HIS A 42 7.99 12.68 13.52
CA HIS A 42 8.85 11.55 13.87
C HIS A 42 8.04 10.37 14.38
N ASP A 43 7.06 10.62 15.23
CA ASP A 43 6.17 9.59 15.75
C ASP A 43 5.29 9.00 14.65
N LEU A 44 4.78 9.84 13.74
CA LEU A 44 4.02 9.40 12.58
C LEU A 44 4.85 8.48 11.67
N ASP A 45 6.10 8.83 11.35
CA ASP A 45 6.99 7.95 10.57
C ASP A 45 7.21 6.59 11.24
N LYS A 46 7.37 6.56 12.57
CA LYS A 46 7.57 5.31 13.30
C LYS A 46 6.29 4.46 13.26
N SER A 47 5.14 5.09 13.45
CA SER A 47 3.83 4.43 13.37
C SER A 47 3.58 3.86 11.97
N ASP A 48 3.73 4.67 10.92
CA ASP A 48 3.48 4.29 9.53
C ASP A 48 4.33 3.10 9.10
N ARG A 49 5.62 3.06 9.51
CA ARG A 49 6.50 1.93 9.21
C ARG A 49 6.02 0.62 9.84
N ASN A 50 5.49 0.69 11.05
CA ASN A 50 4.94 -0.49 11.71
C ASN A 50 3.66 -0.94 11.02
N ILE A 51 2.76 0.00 10.72
CA ILE A 51 1.52 -0.26 10.00
C ILE A 51 1.79 -0.88 8.62
N MET A 52 2.69 -0.31 7.84
CA MET A 52 3.06 -0.85 6.53
C MET A 52 3.63 -2.27 6.62
N LYS A 53 4.43 -2.59 7.65
CA LYS A 53 4.91 -3.95 7.88
C LYS A 53 3.76 -4.91 8.16
N THR A 54 2.81 -4.51 9.00
CA THR A 54 1.60 -5.30 9.27
C THR A 54 0.80 -5.53 7.99
N TRP A 55 0.52 -4.48 7.21
CA TRP A 55 -0.19 -4.62 5.94
C TRP A 55 0.53 -5.53 4.95
N THR A 56 1.87 -5.50 4.92
CA THR A 56 2.67 -6.44 4.11
C THR A 56 2.42 -7.88 4.53
N ALA A 57 2.47 -8.15 5.83
CA ALA A 57 2.29 -9.49 6.37
C ALA A 57 0.87 -9.99 6.11
N ASP A 58 -0.13 -9.14 6.38
CA ASP A 58 -1.54 -9.44 6.15
C ASP A 58 -1.82 -9.72 4.66
N PHE A 59 -1.25 -8.91 3.76
CA PHE A 59 -1.36 -9.13 2.32
C PHE A 59 -0.80 -10.50 1.92
N GLN A 60 0.39 -10.87 2.40
CA GLN A 60 1.00 -12.16 2.08
C GLN A 60 0.21 -13.33 2.65
N ILE A 61 -0.31 -13.21 3.88
CA ILE A 61 -1.17 -14.24 4.49
C ILE A 61 -2.45 -14.41 3.66
N GLN A 62 -3.12 -13.32 3.29
CA GLN A 62 -4.33 -13.38 2.48
C GLN A 62 -4.06 -13.94 1.08
N LEU A 63 -2.95 -13.56 0.45
CA LEU A 63 -2.54 -14.07 -0.84
C LEU A 63 -2.35 -15.60 -0.80
N VAL A 64 -1.67 -16.11 0.23
CA VAL A 64 -1.50 -17.56 0.44
C VAL A 64 -2.84 -18.25 0.67
N ASN A 65 -3.72 -17.67 1.49
CA ASN A 65 -5.04 -18.25 1.77
C ASN A 65 -5.89 -18.37 0.50
N ILE A 66 -5.98 -17.29 -0.28
CA ILE A 66 -6.73 -17.26 -1.54
C ILE A 66 -6.14 -18.28 -2.52
N THR A 67 -4.82 -18.27 -2.73
CA THR A 67 -4.16 -19.20 -3.65
C THR A 67 -4.37 -20.66 -3.25
N THR A 68 -4.21 -20.96 -1.96
CA THR A 68 -4.39 -22.32 -1.43
C THR A 68 -5.81 -22.81 -1.64
N HIS A 69 -6.81 -21.95 -1.43
CA HIS A 69 -8.20 -22.29 -1.71
C HIS A 69 -8.42 -22.74 -3.16
N TYR A 70 -7.98 -21.95 -4.15
CA TYR A 70 -8.16 -22.31 -5.56
C TYR A 70 -7.34 -23.53 -5.99
N ARG A 71 -6.13 -23.71 -5.45
CA ARG A 71 -5.34 -24.93 -5.69
C ARG A 71 -6.03 -26.18 -5.18
N LEU A 72 -6.64 -26.12 -3.99
CA LEU A 72 -7.38 -27.24 -3.43
C LEU A 72 -8.59 -27.59 -4.29
N GLU A 73 -9.32 -26.60 -4.80
CA GLU A 73 -10.45 -26.84 -5.72
C GLU A 73 -9.98 -27.47 -7.05
N MET A 74 -8.86 -26.98 -7.62
CA MET A 74 -8.24 -27.57 -8.80
C MET A 74 -7.88 -29.05 -8.57
N THR A 75 -7.18 -29.35 -7.46
CA THR A 75 -6.80 -30.72 -7.08
C THR A 75 -8.03 -31.61 -6.88
N ARG A 76 -9.08 -31.13 -6.20
CA ARG A 76 -10.33 -31.88 -6.02
C ARG A 76 -10.95 -32.26 -7.36
N HIS A 77 -11.02 -31.32 -8.30
CA HIS A 77 -11.52 -31.59 -9.65
C HIS A 77 -10.64 -32.61 -10.40
N LYS A 78 -9.31 -32.47 -10.30
CA LYS A 78 -8.37 -33.43 -10.89
C LYS A 78 -8.59 -34.85 -10.36
N GLU A 79 -8.61 -34.98 -9.04
CA GLU A 79 -8.76 -36.26 -8.35
C GLU A 79 -10.11 -36.88 -8.68
N HIS A 80 -11.20 -36.13 -8.56
CA HIS A 80 -12.53 -36.63 -8.86
C HIS A 80 -12.69 -37.07 -10.32
N SER A 81 -12.09 -36.35 -11.28
CA SER A 81 -12.23 -36.64 -12.71
C SER A 81 -11.31 -37.76 -13.19
N PHE A 82 -10.07 -37.83 -12.71
CA PHE A 82 -9.04 -38.71 -13.27
C PHE A 82 -8.57 -39.79 -12.29
N MET A 83 -9.36 -40.08 -11.25
CA MET A 83 -9.02 -41.12 -10.28
C MET A 83 -8.83 -42.48 -10.97
N SER A 84 -7.70 -43.12 -10.69
CA SER A 84 -7.47 -44.51 -11.07
C SER A 84 -8.35 -45.43 -10.23
N ILE A 85 -9.09 -46.33 -10.87
CA ILE A 85 -10.00 -47.27 -10.22
C ILE A 85 -9.38 -48.66 -10.30
N LYS A 86 -8.96 -49.24 -9.16
CA LYS A 86 -8.25 -50.53 -9.12
C LYS A 86 -8.97 -51.66 -9.86
N THR A 87 -10.29 -51.66 -9.84
CA THR A 87 -11.14 -52.69 -10.45
C THR A 87 -11.53 -52.41 -11.91
N ASN A 88 -11.12 -51.28 -12.50
CA ASN A 88 -11.47 -50.90 -13.87
C ASN A 88 -10.22 -50.65 -14.73
N SER A 89 -9.64 -51.74 -15.27
CA SER A 89 -8.44 -51.68 -16.10
C SER A 89 -8.63 -50.85 -17.37
N LYS A 90 -9.80 -50.96 -18.02
CA LYS A 90 -10.12 -50.21 -19.25
C LYS A 90 -10.16 -48.70 -19.00
N TRP A 91 -10.74 -48.27 -17.87
CA TRP A 91 -10.71 -46.87 -17.47
C TRP A 91 -9.28 -46.37 -17.25
N ASN A 92 -8.48 -47.14 -16.50
CA ASN A 92 -7.10 -46.76 -16.22
C ASN A 92 -6.25 -46.69 -17.48
N GLU A 93 -6.48 -47.58 -18.46
CA GLU A 93 -5.82 -47.52 -19.77
C GLU A 93 -6.17 -46.23 -20.52
N CYS A 94 -7.45 -45.85 -20.56
CA CYS A 94 -7.87 -44.58 -21.16
C CYS A 94 -7.27 -43.35 -20.45
N VAL A 95 -7.25 -43.34 -19.11
CA VAL A 95 -6.62 -42.28 -18.31
C VAL A 95 -5.13 -42.18 -18.61
N ASN A 96 -4.43 -43.32 -18.68
CA ASN A 96 -3.00 -43.36 -19.01
C ASN A 96 -2.73 -42.89 -20.45
N PHE A 97 -3.59 -43.25 -21.41
CA PHE A 97 -3.47 -42.81 -22.80
C PHE A 97 -3.60 -41.29 -22.94
N HIS A 98 -4.51 -40.66 -22.18
CA HIS A 98 -4.71 -39.21 -22.18
C HIS A 98 -3.90 -38.48 -21.10
N ARG A 99 -2.88 -39.11 -20.51
CA ARG A 99 -2.11 -38.54 -19.39
C ARG A 99 -1.45 -37.21 -19.74
N SER A 100 -0.93 -37.08 -20.96
CA SER A 100 -0.31 -35.85 -21.44
C SER A 100 -1.28 -34.67 -21.49
N GLU A 101 -2.54 -34.89 -21.86
CA GLU A 101 -3.58 -33.86 -21.86
C GLU A 101 -3.91 -33.41 -20.43
N ILE A 102 -4.01 -34.37 -19.50
CA ILE A 102 -4.25 -34.10 -18.07
C ILE A 102 -3.11 -33.26 -17.48
N ASP A 103 -1.86 -33.68 -17.69
CA ASP A 103 -0.69 -32.98 -17.17
C ASP A 103 -0.51 -31.60 -17.84
N ALA A 104 -0.91 -31.45 -19.10
CA ALA A 104 -0.90 -30.16 -19.80
C ALA A 104 -1.92 -29.16 -19.22
N ALA A 105 -3.14 -29.61 -18.90
CA ALA A 105 -4.16 -28.78 -18.28
C ALA A 105 -3.74 -28.30 -16.88
N GLU A 106 -3.17 -29.20 -16.08
CA GLU A 106 -2.61 -28.84 -14.78
C GLU A 106 -1.45 -27.84 -14.90
N LYS A 107 -0.54 -28.05 -15.85
CA LYS A 107 0.56 -27.12 -16.12
C LYS A 107 0.04 -25.74 -16.54
N SER A 108 -1.00 -25.68 -17.38
CA SER A 108 -1.66 -24.45 -17.81
C SER A 108 -2.20 -23.66 -16.61
N TYR A 109 -2.91 -24.36 -15.71
CA TYR A 109 -3.41 -23.77 -14.46
C TYR A 109 -2.29 -23.12 -13.64
N TYR A 110 -1.18 -23.84 -13.37
CA TYR A 110 -0.07 -23.29 -12.58
C TYR A 110 0.64 -22.12 -13.26
N ILE A 111 0.72 -22.12 -14.60
CA ILE A 111 1.28 -21.00 -15.36
C ILE A 111 0.41 -19.75 -15.17
N ASP A 112 -0.91 -19.89 -15.30
CA ASP A 112 -1.84 -18.77 -15.20
C ASP A 112 -1.98 -18.26 -13.76
N GLU A 113 -2.00 -19.16 -12.77
CA GLU A 113 -1.89 -18.81 -11.35
C GLU A 113 -0.64 -17.99 -11.08
N SER A 114 0.53 -18.43 -11.58
CA SER A 114 1.78 -17.70 -11.43
C SER A 114 1.70 -16.29 -12.02
N LYS A 115 1.00 -16.11 -13.15
CA LYS A 115 0.77 -14.77 -13.73
C LYS A 115 -0.09 -13.90 -12.80
N CYS A 116 -1.19 -14.44 -12.28
CA CYS A 116 -2.05 -13.71 -11.32
C CYS A 116 -1.23 -13.24 -10.10
N LEU A 117 -0.42 -14.12 -9.51
CA LEU A 117 0.41 -13.82 -8.36
C LEU A 117 1.50 -12.78 -8.65
N LYS A 118 2.13 -12.84 -9.83
CA LYS A 118 3.13 -11.84 -10.25
C LYS A 118 2.52 -10.45 -10.36
N VAL A 119 1.33 -10.34 -10.92
CA VAL A 119 0.61 -9.05 -11.03
C VAL A 119 0.32 -8.50 -9.64
N ALA A 120 -0.25 -9.31 -8.74
CA ALA A 120 -0.57 -8.89 -7.37
C ALA A 120 0.66 -8.38 -6.60
N ASN A 121 1.79 -9.09 -6.68
CA ASN A 121 3.02 -8.69 -5.99
C ASN A 121 3.73 -7.48 -6.63
N ALA A 122 3.67 -7.33 -7.96
CA ALA A 122 4.30 -6.19 -8.65
C ALA A 122 3.62 -4.86 -8.33
N GLU A 123 2.30 -4.90 -8.13
CA GLU A 123 1.52 -3.73 -7.73
C GLU A 123 1.92 -3.26 -6.32
N GLU A 124 2.11 -4.17 -5.35
CA GLU A 124 2.53 -3.81 -4.00
C GLU A 124 3.81 -2.94 -3.96
N ALA A 125 4.82 -3.29 -4.76
CA ALA A 125 6.11 -2.59 -4.79
C ALA A 125 6.01 -1.18 -5.39
N LYS A 126 5.24 -1.01 -6.48
CA LYS A 126 5.06 0.30 -7.12
C LYS A 126 4.31 1.28 -6.22
N LYS A 127 3.35 0.78 -5.45
CA LYS A 127 2.40 1.60 -4.70
C LYS A 127 3.00 2.21 -3.44
N ARG A 128 4.01 1.58 -2.84
CA ARG A 128 4.76 2.16 -1.71
C ARG A 128 5.58 3.39 -2.10
N HIS A 129 5.84 3.59 -3.39
CA HIS A 129 6.70 4.67 -3.87
C HIS A 129 6.17 6.05 -3.46
N ALA A 130 4.85 6.28 -3.56
CA ALA A 130 4.24 7.57 -3.22
C ALA A 130 4.47 7.93 -1.74
N VAL A 131 4.22 6.98 -0.83
CA VAL A 131 4.49 7.14 0.61
C VAL A 131 5.97 7.45 0.85
N TYR A 132 6.90 6.74 0.20
CA TYR A 132 8.33 6.99 0.35
C TYR A 132 8.77 8.37 -0.15
N GLN A 133 8.16 8.89 -1.22
CA GLN A 133 8.43 10.25 -1.67
C GLN A 133 7.98 11.28 -0.63
N MET A 134 6.80 11.10 -0.04
CA MET A 134 6.32 11.99 1.03
C MET A 134 7.22 11.92 2.28
N GLU A 135 7.63 10.73 2.70
CA GLU A 135 8.61 10.57 3.80
C GLU A 135 9.93 11.30 3.50
N LYS A 136 10.41 11.22 2.27
CA LYS A 136 11.65 11.87 1.85
C LYS A 136 11.55 13.39 1.93
N GLU A 137 10.45 13.97 1.45
CA GLU A 137 10.24 15.42 1.54
C GLU A 137 10.09 15.89 2.98
N ILE A 138 9.28 15.21 3.80
CA ILE A 138 9.15 15.56 5.24
C ILE A 138 10.52 15.48 5.93
N ARG A 139 11.34 14.47 5.63
CA ARG A 139 12.70 14.35 6.19
C ARG A 139 13.60 15.52 5.78
N LYS A 140 13.49 16.05 4.56
CA LYS A 140 14.23 17.25 4.15
C LYS A 140 13.82 18.46 4.98
N TRP A 141 12.52 18.67 5.20
CA TRP A 141 12.03 19.77 6.03
C TRP A 141 12.49 19.66 7.48
N ARG A 142 12.50 18.46 8.08
CA ARG A 142 13.09 18.25 9.42
C ARG A 142 14.59 18.59 9.47
N LYS A 143 15.34 18.24 8.42
CA LYS A 143 16.76 18.60 8.31
C LYS A 143 16.95 20.11 8.17
N SER A 144 16.09 20.77 7.39
CA SER A 144 16.09 22.23 7.25
C SER A 144 15.87 22.92 8.60
N TYR A 145 14.86 22.49 9.36
CA TYR A 145 14.62 22.99 10.72
C TYR A 145 15.85 22.85 11.63
N LYS A 146 16.47 21.66 11.67
CA LYS A 146 17.68 21.42 12.46
C LYS A 146 18.86 22.29 12.01
N TYR A 147 18.97 22.55 10.71
CA TYR A 147 20.00 23.42 10.16
C TYR A 147 19.77 24.88 10.59
N LEU A 148 18.56 25.41 10.41
CA LEU A 148 18.21 26.78 10.80
C LEU A 148 18.37 27.01 12.30
N LEU A 149 17.94 26.05 13.14
CA LEU A 149 18.15 26.11 14.58
C LEU A 149 19.63 26.25 14.94
N LYS A 150 20.51 25.44 14.33
CA LYS A 150 21.97 25.53 14.54
C LYS A 150 22.53 26.85 14.05
N GLN A 151 22.07 27.34 12.90
CA GLN A 151 22.54 28.59 12.33
C GLN A 151 22.17 29.78 13.22
N CYS A 152 20.93 29.86 13.70
CA CYS A 152 20.49 30.92 14.61
C CYS A 152 21.21 30.87 15.96
N ASN A 153 21.44 29.69 16.53
CA ASN A 153 22.23 29.53 17.75
C ASN A 153 23.71 29.95 17.55
N SER A 154 24.28 29.71 16.37
CA SER A 154 25.66 30.07 16.07
C SER A 154 25.83 31.58 15.86
N ASN A 155 24.81 32.23 15.30
CA ASN A 155 24.78 33.68 15.07
C ASN A 155 24.49 34.47 16.35
N ASN A 156 23.84 33.85 17.35
CA ASN A 156 23.48 34.46 18.64
C ASN A 156 24.00 33.60 19.80
N PRO A 157 25.33 33.50 20.00
CA PRO A 157 25.90 32.60 20.99
C PRO A 157 25.55 33.06 22.42
N GLY A 158 24.90 32.17 23.18
CA GLY A 158 24.52 32.43 24.58
C GLY A 158 23.25 33.25 24.77
N ASP A 159 22.61 33.71 23.69
CA ASP A 159 21.33 34.43 23.71
C ASP A 159 20.24 33.58 23.06
N GLU A 160 19.58 32.76 23.88
CA GLU A 160 18.52 31.84 23.43
C GLU A 160 17.29 32.59 22.88
N ASN A 161 17.00 33.80 23.38
CA ASN A 161 15.87 34.60 22.92
C ASN A 161 16.14 35.16 21.52
N ALA A 162 17.32 35.75 21.30
CA ALA A 162 17.71 36.24 19.97
C ALA A 162 17.81 35.10 18.94
N ALA A 163 18.31 33.93 19.34
CA ALA A 163 18.31 32.74 18.48
C ALA A 163 16.89 32.25 18.15
N GLY A 164 15.96 32.30 19.12
CA GLY A 164 14.56 31.95 18.95
C GLY A 164 13.84 32.87 17.95
N ILE A 165 14.01 34.19 18.09
CA ILE A 165 13.46 35.19 17.16
C ILE A 165 13.99 34.94 15.74
N CYS A 166 15.31 34.78 15.59
CA CYS A 166 15.95 34.44 14.31
C CYS A 166 15.29 33.20 13.66
N LEU A 167 15.04 32.15 14.44
CA LEU A 167 14.44 30.92 13.91
C LEU A 167 12.99 31.16 13.47
N VAL A 168 12.19 31.89 14.26
CA VAL A 168 10.81 32.23 13.89
C VAL A 168 10.75 33.02 12.59
N GLU A 169 11.63 34.01 12.41
CA GLU A 169 11.70 34.80 11.17
C GLU A 169 11.93 33.93 9.93
N TYR A 170 12.91 33.02 9.98
CA TYR A 170 13.15 32.08 8.88
C TYR A 170 11.95 31.16 8.62
N MET A 171 11.34 30.65 9.69
CA MET A 171 10.23 29.69 9.59
C MET A 171 8.95 30.33 9.06
N GLN A 172 8.67 31.58 9.42
CA GLN A 172 7.57 32.36 8.88
C GLN A 172 7.82 32.72 7.41
N LYS A 173 9.03 33.17 7.07
CA LYS A 173 9.41 33.50 5.68
C LYS A 173 9.21 32.32 4.73
N ASP A 174 9.55 31.12 5.16
CA ASP A 174 9.41 29.90 4.35
C ASP A 174 8.01 29.27 4.42
N ASN A 175 7.06 29.90 5.13
CA ASN A 175 5.73 29.33 5.41
C ASN A 175 5.82 27.90 5.96
N TYR A 176 6.78 27.66 6.85
CA TYR A 176 7.15 26.32 7.30
C TYR A 176 5.94 25.54 7.81
N HIS A 177 5.11 26.17 8.66
CA HIS A 177 3.91 25.54 9.22
C HIS A 177 2.93 25.03 8.15
N ILE A 178 2.59 25.88 7.17
CA ILE A 178 1.66 25.54 6.09
C ILE A 178 2.22 24.40 5.25
N THR A 179 3.49 24.53 4.86
CA THR A 179 4.14 23.54 4.00
C THR A 179 4.27 22.19 4.70
N PHE A 180 4.69 22.20 5.96
CA PHE A 180 4.85 20.99 6.75
C PHE A 180 3.50 20.30 7.01
N GLN A 181 2.46 21.06 7.38
CA GLN A 181 1.11 20.52 7.55
C GLN A 181 0.59 19.89 6.26
N ARG A 182 0.78 20.54 5.11
CA ARG A 182 0.40 20.00 3.79
C ARG A 182 1.12 18.69 3.49
N LEU A 183 2.42 18.60 3.77
CA LEU A 183 3.19 17.37 3.56
C LEU A 183 2.69 16.22 4.44
N ILE A 184 2.31 16.50 5.69
CA ILE A 184 1.71 15.50 6.58
C ILE A 184 0.37 15.03 6.03
N LEU A 185 -0.50 15.93 5.58
CA LEU A 185 -1.79 15.57 4.97
C LEU A 185 -1.61 14.71 3.71
N LEU A 186 -0.71 15.10 2.80
CA LEU A 186 -0.40 14.34 1.60
C LEU A 186 0.17 12.95 1.93
N LYS A 187 0.93 12.83 3.02
CA LYS A 187 1.41 11.52 3.50
C LYS A 187 0.25 10.65 3.97
N LEU A 188 -0.67 11.20 4.76
CA LEU A 188 -1.84 10.46 5.24
C LEU A 188 -2.73 10.00 4.08
N GLU A 189 -2.94 10.86 3.09
CA GLU A 189 -3.64 10.50 1.85
C GLU A 189 -2.91 9.38 1.09
N SER A 190 -1.60 9.49 0.90
CA SER A 190 -0.79 8.45 0.25
C SER A 190 -0.84 7.11 1.00
N MET A 191 -0.89 7.14 2.34
CA MET A 191 -1.02 5.95 3.18
C MET A 191 -2.41 5.30 3.02
N SER A 192 -3.46 6.13 2.96
CA SER A 192 -4.82 5.68 2.71
C SER A 192 -4.94 5.02 1.33
N ASP A 193 -4.41 5.67 0.30
CA ASP A 193 -4.40 5.16 -1.07
C ASP A 193 -3.64 3.84 -1.18
N LEU A 194 -2.48 3.73 -0.51
CA LEU A 194 -1.72 2.49 -0.45
C LEU A 194 -2.58 1.34 0.09
N TYR A 195 -3.30 1.57 1.19
CA TYR A 195 -4.15 0.55 1.79
C TYR A 195 -5.30 0.13 0.87
N SER A 196 -6.03 1.09 0.31
CA SER A 196 -7.10 0.81 -0.67
C SER A 196 -6.59 0.01 -1.86
N GLN A 197 -5.39 0.31 -2.34
CA GLN A 197 -4.80 -0.39 -3.46
C GLN A 197 -4.26 -1.78 -3.13
N ILE A 198 -3.86 -2.05 -1.88
CA ILE A 198 -3.54 -3.40 -1.39
C ILE A 198 -4.81 -4.27 -1.42
N LEU A 199 -5.93 -3.74 -0.94
CA LEU A 199 -7.22 -4.44 -0.95
C LEU A 199 -7.69 -4.74 -2.38
N ALA A 200 -7.62 -3.75 -3.27
CA ALA A 200 -7.95 -3.94 -4.69
C ALA A 200 -7.07 -5.02 -5.33
N SER A 201 -5.77 -5.03 -5.04
CA SER A 201 -4.85 -6.04 -5.57
C SER A 201 -5.21 -7.47 -5.13
N LEU A 202 -5.72 -7.66 -3.92
CA LEU A 202 -6.19 -8.97 -3.44
C LEU A 202 -7.46 -9.40 -4.16
N GLN A 203 -8.41 -8.48 -4.33
CA GLN A 203 -9.67 -8.73 -5.04
C GLN A 203 -9.43 -9.06 -6.52
N ASP A 204 -8.52 -8.33 -7.18
CA ASP A 204 -8.12 -8.60 -8.56
C ASP A 204 -7.43 -9.95 -8.69
N CYS A 205 -6.56 -10.31 -7.73
CA CYS A 205 -5.93 -11.63 -7.69
C CYS A 205 -6.97 -12.75 -7.54
N GLU A 206 -7.93 -12.60 -6.62
CA GLU A 206 -9.01 -13.58 -6.44
C GLU A 206 -9.83 -13.74 -7.73
N THR A 207 -10.16 -12.63 -8.40
CA THR A 207 -10.90 -12.64 -9.66
C THR A 207 -10.12 -13.35 -10.78
N CYS A 208 -8.81 -13.10 -10.85
CA CYS A 208 -7.90 -13.78 -11.78
C CYS A 208 -7.83 -15.29 -11.52
N LEU A 209 -7.76 -15.71 -10.25
CA LEU A 209 -7.73 -17.12 -9.86
C LEU A 209 -9.06 -17.83 -10.11
N LYS A 210 -10.21 -17.17 -9.89
CA LYS A 210 -11.53 -17.69 -10.29
C LYS A 210 -11.58 -18.00 -11.78
N LYS A 211 -11.10 -17.08 -12.62
CA LYS A 211 -11.03 -17.28 -14.06
C LYS A 211 -10.08 -18.42 -14.44
N THR A 212 -8.94 -18.51 -13.78
CA THR A 212 -7.95 -19.58 -13.99
C THR A 212 -8.54 -20.96 -13.67
N LEU A 213 -9.22 -21.09 -12.52
CA LEU A 213 -9.92 -22.32 -12.15
C LEU A 213 -11.04 -22.65 -13.13
N PHE A 214 -11.84 -21.65 -13.55
CA PHE A 214 -12.91 -21.86 -14.53
C PHE A 214 -12.37 -22.43 -15.86
N ASN A 215 -11.27 -21.88 -16.36
CA ASN A 215 -10.62 -22.37 -17.58
C ASN A 215 -10.15 -23.82 -17.42
N TYR A 216 -9.48 -24.13 -16.30
CA TYR A 216 -9.06 -25.49 -15.99
C TYR A 216 -10.23 -26.48 -15.93
N ILE A 217 -11.34 -26.11 -15.28
CA ILE A 217 -12.54 -26.97 -15.21
C ILE A 217 -13.11 -27.24 -16.61
N ASN A 218 -13.06 -26.27 -17.53
CA ASN A 218 -13.50 -26.49 -18.91
C ASN A 218 -12.57 -27.46 -19.65
N GLU A 219 -11.25 -27.35 -19.47
CA GLU A 219 -10.29 -28.31 -20.01
C GLU A 219 -10.53 -29.72 -19.46
N VAL A 220 -10.77 -29.85 -18.14
CA VAL A 220 -11.13 -31.12 -17.50
C VAL A 220 -12.39 -31.72 -18.13
N ARG A 221 -13.43 -30.92 -18.39
CA ARG A 221 -14.65 -31.40 -19.07
C ARG A 221 -14.35 -31.95 -20.46
N THR A 222 -13.53 -31.25 -21.25
CA THR A 222 -13.11 -31.71 -22.58
C THR A 222 -12.33 -33.03 -22.51
N ILE A 223 -11.39 -33.16 -21.58
CA ILE A 223 -10.63 -34.40 -21.38
C ILE A 223 -11.56 -35.53 -20.93
N MET A 224 -12.51 -35.27 -20.03
CA MET A 224 -13.49 -36.25 -19.59
C MET A 224 -14.39 -36.75 -20.73
N ASP A 225 -14.76 -35.88 -21.67
CA ASP A 225 -15.49 -36.28 -22.87
C ASP A 225 -14.65 -37.22 -23.76
N ASN A 226 -13.35 -36.95 -23.91
CA ASN A 226 -12.42 -37.83 -24.62
C ASN A 226 -12.27 -39.18 -23.92
N LEU A 227 -12.08 -39.18 -22.60
CA LEU A 227 -12.00 -40.40 -21.78
C LEU A 227 -13.26 -41.24 -21.89
N ASN A 228 -14.44 -40.62 -21.82
CA ASN A 228 -15.72 -41.29 -21.98
C ASN A 228 -15.85 -41.95 -23.36
N ARG A 229 -15.36 -41.29 -24.43
CA ARG A 229 -15.32 -41.88 -25.78
C ARG A 229 -14.35 -43.04 -25.86
N CYS A 230 -13.15 -42.91 -25.29
CA CYS A 230 -12.16 -43.98 -25.19
C CYS A 230 -12.75 -45.21 -24.47
N TYR A 231 -13.38 -45.00 -23.32
CA TYR A 231 -13.96 -46.06 -22.52
C TYR A 231 -15.12 -46.78 -23.23
N LYS A 232 -15.94 -46.04 -24.00
CA LYS A 232 -17.07 -46.60 -24.76
C LYS A 232 -16.68 -47.28 -26.07
N ARG A 233 -15.45 -47.10 -26.59
CA ARG A 233 -15.01 -47.83 -27.78
C ARG A 233 -15.10 -49.33 -27.50
N LYS A 234 -15.83 -50.05 -28.34
CA LYS A 234 -15.80 -51.52 -28.35
C LYS A 234 -14.41 -51.91 -28.85
N ILE A 235 -13.69 -52.66 -28.02
CA ILE A 235 -12.50 -53.42 -28.43
C ILE A 235 -13.03 -54.72 -29.01
#